data_AF-A0A4S8KJT7-F1
#
_entry.id   AF-A0A4S8KJT7-F1
#
_cell.length_a   1.000
_cell.length_b   1.000
_cell.length_c   1.000
_cell.angle_alpha   90.00
_cell.angle_beta   90.00
_cell.angle_gamma   90.00
#
_symmetry.space_group_name_H-M   'P 1'
#
loop_
_entity.id
_entity.type
_entity.pdbx_description
1 polymer ?
#
loop_
_entity_poly.entity_id
_entity_poly.type
_entity_poly.pdbx_seq_one_letter_code
_entity_poly.pdbx_strand_id
1 'polypeptide(L)'
;MSKHPAYDKFLDYVNVNKNAVFLDMGCCFGANVRKAIADGYLAERIIASDIHQEFWVLGHKLFKSGPKTTLPTFVQGDILDPSFISGPQQHTATDPISSVDLKILTNLSTHQTKVAQQLAALLTQTSGSTIFGSHESRPEKGFRTEAPPSSASSPGNGYLGNHMFCHSPSS
;
A
#
# COMPACT_ATOMS: atom_id res chain seq x y z
N MET A 1 -5.78 -2.10 -6.07
CA MET A 1 -4.59 -1.42 -6.63
C MET A 1 -4.61 -1.26 -8.14
N SER A 2 -4.86 -2.28 -8.97
CA SER A 2 -4.70 -2.14 -10.45
C SER A 2 -5.61 -1.12 -11.15
N LYS A 3 -6.70 -0.70 -10.50
CA LYS A 3 -7.58 0.39 -10.96
C LYS A 3 -7.28 1.74 -10.30
N HIS A 4 -6.30 1.78 -9.40
CA HIS A 4 -5.94 3.00 -8.70
C HIS A 4 -5.27 3.97 -9.70
N PRO A 5 -5.64 5.27 -9.72
CA PRO A 5 -5.11 6.22 -10.72
C PRO A 5 -3.59 6.37 -10.74
N ALA A 6 -2.92 6.04 -9.63
CA ALA A 6 -1.45 6.08 -9.53
C ALA A 6 -0.75 4.79 -10.01
N TYR A 7 -1.48 3.72 -10.35
CA TYR A 7 -0.88 2.42 -10.65
C TYR A 7 -0.05 2.44 -11.94
N ASP A 8 -0.52 3.09 -13.00
CA ASP A 8 0.24 3.19 -14.25
C ASP A 8 1.55 3.97 -14.03
N LYS A 9 1.50 5.07 -13.25
CA LYS A 9 2.70 5.82 -12.86
C LYS A 9 3.68 4.98 -12.04
N PHE A 10 3.16 4.12 -11.16
CA PHE A 10 3.97 3.15 -10.43
C PHE A 10 4.69 2.21 -11.41
N LEU A 11 3.97 1.62 -12.37
CA LEU A 11 4.55 0.72 -13.36
C LEU A 11 5.63 1.42 -14.21
N ASP A 12 5.35 2.64 -14.70
CA ASP A 12 6.31 3.44 -15.45
C ASP A 12 7.59 3.68 -14.64
N TYR A 13 7.45 4.06 -13.37
CA TYR A 13 8.58 4.33 -12.49
C TYR A 13 9.43 3.08 -12.24
N VAL A 14 8.82 1.95 -11.87
CA VAL A 14 9.58 0.73 -11.55
C VAL A 14 10.20 0.07 -12.78
N ASN A 15 9.64 0.32 -13.97
CA ASN A 15 10.22 -0.13 -15.23
C ASN A 15 11.52 0.60 -15.57
N VAL A 16 11.61 1.90 -15.25
CA VAL A 16 12.82 2.72 -15.47
C VAL A 16 13.82 2.55 -14.33
N ASN A 17 13.38 2.60 -13.07
CA ASN A 17 14.24 2.51 -11.91
C ASN A 17 14.46 1.06 -11.47
N LYS A 18 15.58 0.47 -11.89
CA LYS A 18 15.96 -0.90 -11.51
C LYS A 18 16.36 -1.06 -10.03
N ASN A 19 16.39 0.00 -9.24
CA ASN A 19 16.61 -0.07 -7.80
C ASN A 19 15.33 0.17 -6.99
N ALA A 20 14.20 0.43 -7.65
CA ALA A 20 12.93 0.61 -6.96
C ALA A 20 12.53 -0.69 -6.26
N VAL A 21 12.00 -0.55 -5.04
CA VAL A 21 11.38 -1.62 -4.24
C VAL A 21 9.91 -1.25 -4.05
N PHE A 22 9.02 -2.21 -4.24
CA PHE A 22 7.59 -2.07 -3.94
C PHE A 22 7.27 -2.68 -2.59
N LEU A 23 6.71 -1.88 -1.69
CA LEU A 23 6.22 -2.33 -0.40
C LEU A 23 4.68 -2.28 -0.37
N ASP A 24 4.04 -3.43 -0.25
CA ASP A 24 2.57 -3.57 -0.11
C ASP A 24 2.21 -3.81 1.37
N MET A 25 1.71 -2.76 2.03
CA MET A 25 1.37 -2.79 3.46
C MET A 25 -0.13 -3.04 3.65
N GLY A 26 -0.48 -4.10 4.37
CA GLY A 26 -1.85 -4.64 4.38
C GLY A 26 -2.13 -5.44 3.11
N CYS A 27 -1.22 -6.33 2.74
CA CYS A 27 -1.27 -7.07 1.47
C CYS A 27 -2.39 -8.11 1.39
N CYS A 28 -3.00 -8.47 2.53
CA CYS A 28 -4.02 -9.49 2.68
C CYS A 28 -3.64 -10.78 1.92
N PHE A 29 -4.44 -11.20 0.94
CA PHE A 29 -4.19 -12.41 0.14
C PHE A 29 -3.08 -12.25 -0.92
N GLY A 30 -2.41 -11.09 -0.97
CA GLY A 30 -1.34 -10.78 -1.91
C GLY A 30 -1.83 -10.53 -3.33
N ALA A 31 -3.07 -10.07 -3.51
CA ALA A 31 -3.64 -9.83 -4.84
C ALA A 31 -2.87 -8.75 -5.62
N ASN A 32 -2.47 -7.68 -4.91
CA ASN A 32 -1.80 -6.54 -5.52
C ASN A 32 -0.39 -6.91 -6.03
N VAL A 33 0.43 -7.50 -5.16
CA VAL A 33 1.78 -7.95 -5.50
C VAL A 33 1.81 -8.97 -6.64
N ARG A 34 0.84 -9.90 -6.68
CA ARG A 34 0.72 -10.86 -7.79
C ARG A 34 0.38 -10.17 -9.11
N LYS A 35 -0.44 -9.13 -9.08
CA LYS A 35 -0.75 -8.32 -10.25
C LYS A 35 0.48 -7.55 -10.73
N ALA A 36 1.24 -6.93 -9.83
CA ALA A 36 2.49 -6.27 -10.19
C ALA A 36 3.50 -7.24 -10.85
N ILE A 37 3.62 -8.47 -10.31
CA ILE A 37 4.45 -9.53 -10.91
C ILE A 37 3.94 -9.92 -12.30
N ALA A 38 2.63 -10.14 -12.45
CA ALA A 38 2.03 -10.46 -13.73
C ALA A 38 2.20 -9.35 -14.78
N ASP A 39 2.28 -8.10 -14.34
CA ASP A 39 2.53 -6.92 -15.19
C ASP A 39 4.03 -6.68 -15.45
N GLY A 40 4.92 -7.58 -15.00
CA GLY A 40 6.33 -7.60 -15.34
C GLY A 40 7.28 -7.06 -14.27
N TYR A 41 6.79 -6.69 -13.09
CA TYR A 41 7.67 -6.26 -11.99
C TYR A 41 8.32 -7.47 -11.29
N LEU A 42 9.57 -7.29 -10.85
CA LEU A 42 10.37 -8.39 -10.32
C LEU A 42 9.97 -8.71 -8.88
N ALA A 43 9.57 -9.95 -8.62
CA ALA A 43 9.11 -10.39 -7.31
C ALA A 43 10.17 -10.21 -6.20
N GLU A 44 11.45 -10.35 -6.54
CA GLU A 44 12.59 -10.12 -5.63
C GLU A 44 12.67 -8.67 -5.11
N ARG A 45 11.96 -7.74 -5.75
CA ARG A 45 11.89 -6.32 -5.38
C ARG A 45 10.56 -5.94 -4.76
N ILE A 46 9.77 -6.94 -4.37
CA ILE A 46 8.48 -6.73 -3.73
C ILE A 46 8.54 -7.31 -2.32
N ILE A 47 8.14 -6.49 -1.36
CA ILE A 47 7.89 -6.89 0.02
C ILE A 47 6.40 -6.71 0.27
N ALA A 48 5.75 -7.74 0.79
CA ALA A 48 4.34 -7.75 1.10
C ALA A 48 4.16 -8.02 2.59
N SER A 49 3.44 -7.16 3.30
CA SER A 49 3.26 -7.29 4.74
C SER A 49 1.79 -7.25 5.13
N ASP A 50 1.43 -8.06 6.13
CA ASP A 50 0.13 -7.98 6.80
C ASP A 50 0.27 -8.43 8.27
N ILE A 51 -0.69 -8.07 9.11
CA ILE A 51 -0.70 -8.42 10.54
C ILE A 51 -0.86 -9.94 10.76
N HIS A 52 -1.50 -10.62 9.82
CA HIS A 52 -1.84 -12.04 9.90
C HIS A 52 -1.26 -12.83 8.74
N GLN A 53 -0.37 -13.78 9.06
CA GLN A 53 0.26 -14.67 8.07
C GLN A 53 -0.74 -15.55 7.33
N GLU A 54 -1.85 -15.88 7.97
CA GLU A 54 -2.91 -16.71 7.44
C GLU A 54 -3.48 -16.14 6.12
N PHE A 55 -3.44 -14.82 5.93
CA PHE A 55 -3.97 -14.20 4.72
C PHE A 55 -3.20 -14.61 3.47
N TRP A 56 -1.88 -14.48 3.40
CA TRP A 56 -1.17 -14.91 2.18
C TRP A 56 -1.08 -16.44 2.07
N VAL A 57 -1.21 -17.18 3.18
CA VAL A 57 -1.43 -18.64 3.13
C VAL A 57 -2.73 -18.97 2.38
N LEU A 58 -3.82 -18.27 2.67
CA LEU A 58 -5.05 -18.36 1.89
C LEU A 58 -4.85 -17.83 0.46
N GLY A 59 -4.03 -16.81 0.27
CA GLY A 59 -3.60 -16.30 -1.03
C GLY A 59 -2.97 -17.39 -1.91
N HIS A 60 -2.10 -18.25 -1.36
CA HIS A 60 -1.55 -19.38 -2.13
C HIS A 60 -2.65 -20.31 -2.67
N LYS A 61 -3.67 -20.61 -1.86
CA LYS A 61 -4.82 -21.42 -2.30
C LYS A 61 -5.66 -20.68 -3.34
N LEU A 62 -6.00 -19.43 -3.08
CA LEU A 62 -6.85 -18.59 -3.94
C LEU A 62 -6.25 -18.42 -5.34
N PHE A 63 -4.94 -18.16 -5.40
CA PHE A 63 -4.22 -17.94 -6.65
C PHE A 63 -3.51 -19.19 -7.17
N LYS A 64 -3.78 -20.37 -6.59
CA LYS A 64 -3.20 -21.67 -6.99
C LYS A 64 -1.67 -21.62 -7.15
N SER A 65 -1.00 -20.97 -6.22
CA SER A 65 0.46 -20.86 -6.21
C SER A 65 1.10 -22.19 -5.82
N GLY A 66 2.24 -22.50 -6.41
CA GLY A 66 3.05 -23.67 -6.08
C GLY A 66 4.55 -23.38 -6.08
N PRO A 67 5.40 -24.40 -5.97
CA PRO A 67 6.85 -24.23 -5.84
C PRO A 67 7.55 -23.49 -6.99
N LYS A 68 6.95 -23.50 -8.18
CA LYS A 68 7.46 -22.79 -9.36
C LYS A 68 6.89 -21.38 -9.51
N THR A 69 5.96 -20.97 -8.64
CA THR A 69 5.37 -19.64 -8.69
C THR A 69 6.36 -18.64 -8.13
N THR A 70 6.73 -17.65 -8.94
CA THR A 70 7.50 -16.50 -8.47
C THR A 70 6.63 -15.66 -7.53
N LEU A 71 7.11 -15.43 -6.32
CA LEU A 71 6.37 -14.77 -5.23
C LEU A 71 7.25 -13.70 -4.58
N PRO A 72 6.63 -12.64 -4.02
CA PRO A 72 7.36 -11.64 -3.27
C PRO A 72 7.83 -12.21 -1.92
N THR A 73 8.65 -11.44 -1.22
CA THR A 73 8.93 -11.70 0.19
C THR A 73 7.70 -11.31 1.01
N PHE A 74 7.14 -12.26 1.75
CA PHE A 74 6.07 -11.99 2.72
C PHE A 74 6.63 -11.81 4.12
N VAL A 75 6.19 -10.77 4.83
CA VAL A 75 6.60 -10.45 6.19
C VAL A 75 5.36 -10.28 7.05
N GLN A 76 5.29 -10.96 8.19
CA GLN A 76 4.26 -10.67 9.18
C GLN A 76 4.67 -9.48 10.02
N GLY A 77 3.76 -8.53 10.22
CA GLY A 77 4.01 -7.44 11.14
C GLY A 77 2.89 -6.44 11.28
N ASP A 78 2.89 -5.78 12.43
CA ASP A 78 2.00 -4.68 12.75
C ASP A 78 2.66 -3.36 12.41
N ILE A 79 2.10 -2.64 11.44
CA ILE A 79 2.54 -1.29 11.05
C ILE A 79 2.29 -0.24 12.14
N LEU A 80 1.50 -0.55 13.17
CA LEU A 80 1.34 0.31 14.33
C LEU A 80 2.40 0.05 15.41
N ASP A 81 3.11 -1.08 15.32
CA ASP A 81 4.22 -1.40 16.21
C ASP A 81 5.47 -0.61 15.75
N PRO A 82 5.98 0.32 16.58
CA PRO A 82 7.17 1.11 16.24
C PRO A 82 8.44 0.27 16.08
N SER A 83 8.47 -0.97 16.59
CA SER A 83 9.60 -1.88 16.40
C SER A 83 9.56 -2.63 15.07
N PHE A 84 8.41 -2.68 14.39
CA PHE A 84 8.28 -3.44 13.15
C PHE A 84 9.06 -2.79 12.01
N ILE A 85 8.86 -1.49 11.79
CA ILE A 85 9.67 -0.69 10.88
C ILE A 85 10.85 -0.13 11.66
N SER A 86 11.76 -1.03 12.05
CA SER A 86 13.07 -0.66 12.56
C SER A 86 13.96 -0.29 11.37
N GLY A 87 14.04 1.00 11.03
CA GLY A 87 15.05 1.46 10.08
C GLY A 87 16.46 1.09 10.56
N PRO A 88 17.47 1.01 9.67
CA PRO A 88 18.85 1.09 10.14
C PRO A 88 18.94 2.33 11.04
N GLN A 89 19.46 2.17 12.26
CA GLN A 89 19.67 3.28 13.20
C GLN A 89 20.11 4.50 12.40
N GLN A 90 19.29 5.55 12.46
CA GLN A 90 19.49 6.86 11.87
C GLN A 90 20.78 6.96 11.08
N HIS A 91 20.68 7.00 9.74
CA HIS A 91 21.65 7.82 9.01
C HIS A 91 21.74 9.11 9.81
N THR A 92 22.92 9.41 10.34
CA THR A 92 23.24 10.68 11.00
C THR A 92 23.11 11.76 9.94
N ALA A 93 21.89 12.07 9.55
CA ALA A 93 21.53 13.19 8.71
C ALA A 93 21.11 14.26 9.70
N THR A 94 22.01 15.22 9.87
CA THR A 94 21.77 16.51 10.53
C THR A 94 20.64 17.33 9.89
N ASP A 95 19.97 16.81 8.87
CA ASP A 95 18.78 17.40 8.30
C ASP A 95 17.56 16.62 8.81
N PRO A 96 16.69 17.23 9.64
CA PRO A 96 15.42 16.60 9.96
C PRO A 96 14.73 16.24 8.65
N ILE A 97 13.92 15.17 8.66
CA ILE A 97 12.91 14.92 7.63
C ILE A 97 11.90 16.07 7.73
N SER A 98 12.31 17.29 7.36
CA SER A 98 11.50 18.47 7.33
C SER A 98 10.78 18.43 6.00
N SER A 99 9.45 18.35 6.10
CA SER A 99 8.49 18.42 5.01
C SER A 99 8.53 17.28 3.99
N VAL A 100 8.14 16.07 4.43
CA VAL A 100 7.13 15.39 3.60
C VAL A 100 5.90 16.30 3.68
N ASP A 101 5.43 16.80 2.53
CA ASP A 101 4.26 17.67 2.49
C ASP A 101 3.00 16.85 2.77
N LEU A 102 2.78 16.55 4.05
CA LEU A 102 1.58 15.89 4.54
C LEU A 102 0.34 16.81 4.43
N LYS A 103 0.43 18.01 3.81
CA LYS A 103 -0.74 18.91 3.66
C LYS A 103 -1.88 18.27 2.85
N ILE A 104 -1.59 17.25 2.04
CA ILE A 104 -2.63 16.46 1.36
C ILE A 104 -3.38 15.56 2.35
N LEU A 105 -2.74 15.16 3.44
CA LEU A 105 -3.31 14.33 4.51
C LEU A 105 -3.97 15.22 5.57
N THR A 106 -5.19 15.67 5.27
CA THR A 106 -6.02 16.39 6.25
C THR A 106 -6.84 15.41 7.09
N ASN A 107 -7.11 15.75 8.36
CA ASN A 107 -7.97 14.98 9.27
C ASN A 107 -7.52 13.55 9.62
N LEU A 108 -6.21 13.29 9.72
CA LEU A 108 -5.72 11.99 10.15
C LEU A 108 -5.98 11.74 11.65
N SER A 109 -6.40 10.52 11.99
CA SER A 109 -6.39 10.04 13.37
C SER A 109 -4.97 9.82 13.88
N THR A 110 -4.78 9.71 15.20
CA THR A 110 -3.46 9.44 15.80
C THR A 110 -2.78 8.19 15.23
N HIS A 111 -3.55 7.12 14.97
CA HIS A 111 -3.01 5.91 14.35
C HIS A 111 -2.60 6.15 12.89
N GLN A 112 -3.42 6.85 12.11
CA GLN A 112 -3.10 7.18 10.72
C GLN A 112 -1.86 8.08 10.62
N THR A 113 -1.68 9.02 11.54
CA THR A 113 -0.47 9.85 11.64
C THR A 113 0.77 8.99 11.90
N LYS A 114 0.70 8.04 12.84
CA LYS A 114 1.82 7.14 13.15
C LYS A 114 2.21 6.29 11.94
N VAL A 115 1.22 5.71 11.25
CA VAL A 115 1.46 4.94 10.02
C VAL A 115 2.12 5.80 8.96
N ALA A 116 1.58 7.00 8.70
CA ALA A 116 2.14 7.91 7.71
C ALA A 116 3.59 8.28 8.02
N GLN A 117 3.92 8.53 9.29
CA GLN A 117 5.28 8.82 9.73
C GLN A 117 6.23 7.64 9.54
N GLN A 118 5.82 6.43 9.92
CA GLN A 118 6.66 5.24 9.74
C GLN A 118 6.92 4.94 8.26
N LEU A 119 5.90 5.04 7.41
CA LEU A 119 6.06 4.84 5.97
C LEU A 119 6.89 5.94 5.32
N ALA A 120 6.73 7.19 5.75
CA ALA A 120 7.54 8.29 5.27
C ALA A 120 9.04 8.09 5.57
N ALA A 121 9.38 7.45 6.70
CA ALA A 121 10.77 7.14 7.05
C ALA A 121 11.43 6.11 6.12
N LEU A 122 10.64 5.35 5.35
CA LEU A 122 11.13 4.41 4.34
C LEU A 122 11.38 5.06 2.98
N LEU A 123 10.95 6.31 2.78
CA LEU A 123 11.13 7.00 1.52
C LEU A 123 12.56 7.52 1.40
N THR A 124 13.14 7.34 0.21
CA THR A 124 14.41 7.95 -0.15
C THR A 124 14.20 9.43 -0.46
N GLN A 125 15.16 10.29 -0.13
CA GLN A 125 15.13 11.72 -0.50
C GLN A 125 15.23 11.96 -2.02
N THR A 126 15.51 10.93 -2.83
CA THR A 126 15.52 11.05 -4.30
C THR A 126 14.11 11.10 -4.88
N SER A 127 13.95 11.92 -5.92
CA SER A 127 12.69 12.04 -6.67
C SER A 127 12.18 10.67 -7.16
N GLY A 128 10.87 10.45 -7.01
CA GLY A 128 10.18 9.23 -7.43
C GLY A 128 9.85 8.24 -6.31
N SER A 129 10.39 8.41 -5.09
CA SER A 129 9.91 7.68 -3.93
C SER A 129 8.47 8.10 -3.61
N THR A 130 7.52 7.18 -3.69
CA THR A 130 6.08 7.49 -3.68
C THR A 130 5.32 6.53 -2.76
N ILE A 131 4.45 7.08 -1.92
CA ILE A 131 3.41 6.32 -1.22
C ILE A 131 2.10 6.59 -1.95
N PHE A 132 1.36 5.52 -2.28
CA PHE A 132 0.02 5.63 -2.83
C PHE A 132 -0.86 4.53 -2.27
N GLY A 133 -2.16 4.77 -2.27
CA GLY A 133 -3.14 3.84 -1.72
C GLY A 133 -4.38 4.58 -1.24
N SER A 134 -5.31 3.82 -0.68
CA SER A 134 -6.59 4.33 -0.23
C SER A 134 -6.88 3.74 1.14
N HIS A 135 -7.21 4.59 2.10
CA HIS A 135 -7.78 4.15 3.36
C HIS A 135 -9.28 4.44 3.33
N GLU A 136 -10.08 3.40 3.55
CA GLU A 136 -11.53 3.49 3.44
C GLU A 136 -12.15 3.22 4.81
N SER A 137 -12.86 4.22 5.33
CA SER A 137 -13.62 4.13 6.58
C SER A 137 -14.84 5.06 6.49
N ARG A 138 -15.78 4.86 7.40
CA ARG A 138 -16.94 5.74 7.57
C ARG A 138 -17.05 6.15 9.04
N PRO A 139 -17.65 7.30 9.39
CA PRO A 139 -17.92 7.63 10.79
C PRO A 139 -18.76 6.55 11.50
N GLU A 140 -19.72 5.99 10.77
CA GLU A 140 -20.55 4.85 11.19
C GLU A 140 -20.33 3.66 10.25
N LYS A 141 -20.16 2.46 10.82
CA LYS A 141 -19.98 1.23 10.05
C LYS A 141 -21.12 1.04 9.04
N GLY A 142 -20.80 0.63 7.81
CA GLY A 142 -21.80 0.42 6.78
C GLY A 142 -21.23 0.47 5.37
N PHE A 143 -22.10 0.39 4.37
CA PHE A 143 -21.69 0.45 2.98
C PHE A 143 -21.44 1.89 2.53
N ARG A 144 -20.30 2.13 1.90
CA ARG A 144 -20.01 3.34 1.12
C ARG A 144 -20.66 3.23 -0.25
N THR A 145 -21.52 4.19 -0.58
CA THR A 145 -22.28 4.26 -1.84
C THR A 145 -22.01 5.50 -2.68
N GLU A 146 -21.33 6.46 -2.09
CA GLU A 146 -21.10 7.81 -2.61
C GLU A 146 -19.83 7.96 -3.46
N ALA A 147 -19.15 6.87 -3.82
CA ALA A 147 -17.87 6.96 -4.53
C ALA A 147 -18.05 7.61 -5.92
N PRO A 148 -17.37 8.75 -6.20
CA PRO A 148 -17.51 9.44 -7.48
C PRO A 148 -16.92 8.61 -8.63
N PRO A 149 -17.41 8.79 -9.87
CA PRO A 149 -16.97 8.03 -11.03
C PRO A 149 -15.46 8.14 -11.27
N SER A 150 -14.85 7.04 -11.74
CA SER A 150 -13.40 6.97 -11.96
C SER A 150 -12.91 7.86 -13.11
N SER A 151 -13.79 8.32 -14.01
CA SER A 151 -13.49 9.32 -15.04
C SER A 151 -14.75 10.00 -15.56
N ALA A 152 -14.61 11.17 -16.18
CA ALA A 152 -15.70 11.85 -16.90
C ALA A 152 -16.23 11.03 -18.10
N SER A 153 -15.44 10.10 -18.63
CA SER A 153 -15.76 9.24 -19.77
C SER A 153 -16.35 7.88 -19.40
N SER A 154 -16.45 7.56 -18.11
CA SER A 154 -17.11 6.35 -17.61
C SER A 154 -17.95 6.72 -16.39
N PRO A 155 -19.26 7.02 -16.58
CA PRO A 155 -20.17 7.45 -15.52
C PRO A 155 -20.53 6.31 -14.53
N GLY A 156 -19.70 5.27 -14.45
CA GLY A 156 -19.87 4.13 -13.55
C GLY A 156 -19.24 4.36 -12.17
N ASN A 157 -19.20 3.30 -11.38
CA ASN A 157 -18.69 3.34 -10.02
C ASN A 157 -17.26 3.88 -9.92
N GLY A 158 -16.90 4.49 -8.78
CA GLY A 158 -15.50 4.86 -8.51
C GLY A 158 -14.53 3.68 -8.60
N TYR A 159 -13.22 3.91 -8.62
CA TYR A 159 -12.23 2.83 -8.84
C TYR A 159 -12.27 1.69 -7.79
N LEU A 160 -12.87 1.95 -6.63
CA LEU A 160 -13.13 1.00 -5.55
C LEU A 160 -14.56 0.42 -5.55
N GLY A 161 -15.39 0.83 -6.50
CA GLY A 161 -16.82 0.51 -6.50
C GLY A 161 -17.64 1.45 -5.62
N ASN A 162 -18.96 1.37 -5.79
CA ASN A 162 -19.96 2.11 -5.02
C ASN A 162 -20.64 1.23 -3.97
N HIS A 163 -20.11 0.04 -3.66
CA HIS A 163 -20.64 -0.85 -2.63
C HIS A 163 -19.46 -1.52 -1.92
N MET A 164 -18.85 -0.77 -1.00
CA MET A 164 -17.76 -1.24 -0.16
C MET A 164 -18.19 -1.14 1.30
N PHE A 165 -18.09 -2.23 2.06
CA PHE A 165 -18.29 -2.15 3.49
C PHE A 165 -17.11 -1.43 4.14
N CYS A 166 -17.41 -0.43 4.97
CA CYS A 166 -16.43 0.38 5.69
C CYS A 166 -16.65 0.24 7.19
N HIS A 167 -15.55 0.14 7.92
CA HIS A 167 -15.56 0.14 9.37
C HIS A 167 -15.66 1.58 9.91
N SER A 168 -16.15 1.70 11.15
CA SER A 168 -16.05 2.93 11.94
C SER A 168 -14.74 3.01 12.73
N PRO A 169 -14.32 4.20 13.19
CA PRO A 169 -13.08 4.36 13.95
C PRO A 169 -12.97 3.51 15.23
N SER A 170 -14.09 3.05 15.78
CA SER A 170 -14.19 2.25 17.00
C SER A 170 -14.34 0.74 16.77
N SER A 171 -14.34 0.28 15.52
CA SER A 171 -14.62 -1.11 15.12
C SER A 171 -13.41 -1.86 14.62
#